data_AF-A0A8B6D9D8-F1
#
_entry.id   AF-A0A8B6D9D8-F1
#
_cell.length_a   1.000
_cell.length_b   1.000
_cell.length_c   1.000
_cell.angle_alpha   90.00
_cell.angle_beta   90.00
_cell.angle_gamma   90.00
#
_symmetry.space_group_name_H-M   'P 1'
#
loop_
_entity.id
_entity.type
_entity.pdbx_description
1 polymer ?
#
loop_
_entity_poly.entity_id
_entity_poly.type
_entity_poly.pdbx_seq_one_letter_code
_entity_poly.pdbx_strand_id
1 'polypeptide(L)'
;MKKLLKLSIKSTKSKKNEIDNHEDFLDDEFLKDNNENSENFRQDKILPDLETDMPSRAWRRMSEKQTFKTVAPLNIHSPVKPDCLRFVCLSDTHSKLHVDDMSKFYVPPGDILLHAGDFTMKGRPLEIERFNEALGKLPHKKKIVIAGNHELSFDDSLFTEANCFGESIGTVERYLKTKGLKSVRGLLTNAIYLQDSMVTVCGINIYGSPWQPRFCDWAFNVIRGEEILQKWNWIPENVDILITHGPPVGHGDVTKAGINVGCVELLNTVQKRVKPKYHLFGHIHEGYGLTTDGETMFINASSCTKGYKLCNPPIIFDVPLPPGQSKDSLLESVELVYFSKEESSSKPVIGISQKDKDKKLLTLTQLKLTKTKTE
;
A
#
# COMPACT_ATOMS: atom_id res chain seq x y z
N MET A 1 33.32 -44.00 20.24
CA MET A 1 34.07 -44.90 19.31
C MET A 1 33.99 -44.35 17.90
N LYS A 2 35.11 -44.45 17.17
CA LYS A 2 35.50 -43.67 15.98
C LYS A 2 34.74 -44.02 14.69
N LYS A 3 34.50 -43.01 13.84
CA LYS A 3 34.60 -43.05 12.35
C LYS A 3 34.60 -41.58 11.84
N LEU A 4 35.75 -40.96 11.62
CA LEU A 4 36.56 -40.90 10.38
C LEU A 4 35.80 -40.37 9.15
N LEU A 5 36.05 -39.09 8.82
CA LEU A 5 36.23 -38.62 7.45
C LEU A 5 37.40 -37.61 7.44
N LYS A 6 38.48 -37.98 6.77
CA LYS A 6 39.61 -37.13 6.35
C LYS A 6 39.58 -37.09 4.83
N LEU A 7 39.85 -35.92 4.24
CA LEU A 7 40.42 -35.63 2.92
C LEU A 7 40.14 -34.12 2.67
N SER A 8 41.01 -33.26 2.16
CA SER A 8 42.46 -33.17 1.99
C SER A 8 42.68 -31.76 1.44
N ILE A 9 43.43 -30.93 2.16
CA ILE A 9 43.87 -29.59 1.73
C ILE A 9 44.99 -29.79 0.69
N LYS A 10 44.92 -29.09 -0.45
CA LYS A 10 46.09 -28.84 -1.30
C LYS A 10 46.29 -27.34 -1.46
N SER A 11 47.41 -26.88 -0.92
CA SER A 11 47.97 -25.54 -1.14
C SER A 11 48.85 -25.54 -2.38
N THR A 12 48.85 -24.45 -3.14
CA THR A 12 49.97 -24.08 -4.02
C THR A 12 50.28 -22.59 -3.81
N LYS A 13 51.53 -22.32 -3.45
CA LYS A 13 52.12 -21.00 -3.25
C LYS A 13 52.70 -20.46 -4.57
N SER A 14 52.57 -19.13 -4.71
CA SER A 14 53.58 -18.16 -5.18
C SER A 14 54.04 -18.18 -6.66
N LYS A 15 53.86 -17.03 -7.32
CA LYS A 15 54.93 -16.30 -8.02
C LYS A 15 54.74 -14.78 -7.87
N LYS A 16 55.82 -14.11 -7.46
CA LYS A 16 56.06 -12.64 -7.51
C LYS A 16 56.35 -12.21 -8.95
N ASN A 17 56.13 -10.92 -9.26
CA ASN A 17 56.99 -9.99 -10.04
C ASN A 17 56.33 -8.59 -9.98
N GLU A 18 56.99 -7.59 -9.38
CA GLU A 18 57.63 -6.40 -10.03
C GLU A 18 56.59 -5.38 -10.53
N ILE A 19 56.24 -4.32 -9.76
CA ILE A 19 56.85 -2.97 -9.69
C ILE A 19 57.36 -2.47 -11.04
N ASP A 20 56.62 -1.53 -11.64
CA ASP A 20 57.19 -0.45 -12.44
C ASP A 20 56.39 0.85 -12.21
N ASN A 21 57.16 1.91 -12.02
CA ASN A 21 56.74 3.28 -11.75
C ASN A 21 56.29 3.97 -13.04
N HIS A 22 55.21 4.74 -12.97
CA HIS A 22 55.04 5.92 -13.82
C HIS A 22 54.29 6.99 -13.01
N GLU A 23 55.06 7.92 -12.46
CA GLU A 23 54.61 9.27 -12.13
C GLU A 23 54.41 10.01 -13.44
N ASP A 24 53.21 10.55 -13.67
CA ASP A 24 52.99 11.60 -14.66
C ASP A 24 52.31 12.79 -13.99
N PHE A 25 53.03 13.90 -14.12
CA PHE A 25 52.70 15.27 -13.77
C PHE A 25 51.38 15.71 -14.37
N LEU A 26 50.52 16.36 -13.58
CA LEU A 26 49.58 17.37 -14.10
C LEU A 26 49.45 18.53 -13.11
N ASP A 27 49.53 19.71 -13.69
CA ASP A 27 49.84 20.99 -13.09
C ASP A 27 48.77 21.55 -12.15
N ASP A 28 49.26 22.15 -11.07
CA ASP A 28 48.57 23.16 -10.26
C ASP A 28 48.41 24.45 -11.08
N GLU A 29 47.24 24.67 -11.67
CA GLU A 29 46.69 26.02 -11.89
C GLU A 29 45.29 25.90 -12.50
N PHE A 30 44.23 26.03 -11.68
CA PHE A 30 42.96 26.69 -12.01
C PHE A 30 42.03 26.63 -10.78
N LEU A 31 42.47 27.26 -9.70
CA LEU A 31 41.58 27.70 -8.61
C LEU A 31 41.56 29.22 -8.65
N LYS A 32 40.51 29.80 -9.22
CA LYS A 32 39.78 30.95 -8.67
C LYS A 32 38.58 31.35 -9.55
N ASP A 33 37.50 31.57 -8.81
CA ASP A 33 36.38 32.46 -9.09
C ASP A 33 35.12 31.92 -9.78
N ASN A 34 34.05 32.01 -8.98
CA ASN A 34 32.67 32.35 -9.32
C ASN A 34 31.74 31.22 -9.78
N ASN A 35 31.07 30.60 -8.80
CA ASN A 35 29.63 30.84 -8.67
C ASN A 35 29.10 30.38 -7.29
N GLU A 36 29.00 31.35 -6.38
CA GLU A 36 27.97 31.37 -5.35
C GLU A 36 26.59 31.32 -6.04
N ASN A 37 25.95 30.15 -6.04
CA ASN A 37 24.50 29.91 -6.09
C ASN A 37 24.22 28.46 -6.51
N SER A 38 24.46 27.53 -5.59
CA SER A 38 23.67 26.30 -5.55
C SER A 38 23.60 25.80 -4.11
N GLU A 39 22.74 26.44 -3.31
CA GLU A 39 22.10 25.71 -2.22
C GLU A 39 21.21 24.64 -2.86
N ASN A 40 21.86 23.55 -3.25
CA ASN A 40 21.19 22.30 -3.59
C ASN A 40 20.44 21.86 -2.33
N PHE A 41 19.12 21.98 -2.36
CA PHE A 41 18.23 21.18 -1.51
C PHE A 41 18.51 19.71 -1.80
N ARG A 42 19.54 19.13 -1.18
CA ARG A 42 19.69 17.68 -1.08
C ARG A 42 18.59 17.23 -0.14
N GLN A 43 17.48 16.80 -0.73
CA GLN A 43 16.44 16.11 0.01
C GLN A 43 17.08 14.85 0.60
N ASP A 44 17.22 14.82 1.93
CA ASP A 44 17.90 13.75 2.62
C ASP A 44 17.23 12.42 2.25
N LYS A 45 17.95 11.61 1.46
CA LYS A 45 17.51 10.27 1.10
C LYS A 45 17.24 9.49 2.38
N ILE A 46 16.02 8.99 2.54
CA ILE A 46 15.68 8.11 3.65
C ILE A 46 16.55 6.85 3.53
N LEU A 47 17.23 6.49 4.61
CA LEU A 47 18.01 5.27 4.73
C LEU A 47 17.29 4.28 5.66
N PRO A 48 17.53 2.97 5.51
CA PRO A 48 17.05 1.96 6.45
C PRO A 48 17.46 2.29 7.89
N ASP A 49 16.54 2.15 8.83
CA ASP A 49 16.82 2.43 10.23
C ASP A 49 17.63 1.28 10.85
N LEU A 50 18.66 1.61 11.63
CA LEU A 50 19.52 0.63 12.31
C LEU A 50 18.76 -0.28 13.29
N GLU A 51 17.58 0.14 13.73
CA GLU A 51 16.72 -0.59 14.66
C GLU A 51 15.44 -1.11 13.97
N THR A 52 15.45 -1.25 12.64
CA THR A 52 14.27 -1.71 11.87
C THR A 52 13.68 -3.03 12.38
N ASP A 53 14.54 -3.99 12.76
CA ASP A 53 14.15 -5.29 13.33
C ASP A 53 13.78 -5.24 14.82
N MET A 54 13.92 -4.08 15.46
CA MET A 54 13.56 -3.85 16.86
C MET A 54 12.53 -2.69 16.97
N PRO A 55 11.32 -2.83 16.39
CA PRO A 55 10.35 -1.74 16.28
C PRO A 55 10.00 -1.06 17.61
N SER A 56 9.89 -1.81 18.72
CA SER A 56 9.63 -1.21 20.04
C SER A 56 10.78 -0.35 20.56
N ARG A 57 12.03 -0.71 20.21
CA ARG A 57 13.22 0.07 20.56
C ARG A 57 13.35 1.31 19.66
N ALA A 58 13.12 1.13 18.35
CA ALA A 58 13.06 2.24 17.40
C ALA A 58 12.00 3.28 17.82
N TRP A 59 10.79 2.82 18.18
CA TRP A 59 9.73 3.71 18.63
C TRP A 59 10.10 4.46 19.91
N ARG A 60 10.70 3.79 20.90
CA ARG A 60 11.16 4.47 22.13
C ARG A 60 12.12 5.62 21.80
N ARG A 61 13.07 5.41 20.89
CA ARG A 61 14.01 6.45 20.44
C ARG A 61 13.31 7.56 19.64
N MET A 62 12.37 7.21 18.77
CA MET A 62 11.69 8.17 17.88
C MET A 62 10.63 9.01 18.61
N SER A 63 9.91 8.41 19.56
CA SER A 63 8.80 9.04 20.28
C SER A 63 9.25 10.25 21.12
N GLU A 64 10.46 10.24 21.67
CA GLU A 64 11.02 11.35 22.46
C GLU A 64 11.13 12.68 21.68
N LYS A 65 11.15 12.61 20.35
CA LYS A 65 11.42 13.76 19.47
C LYS A 65 10.21 14.23 18.68
N GLN A 66 9.05 13.61 18.88
CA GLN A 66 7.85 13.92 18.10
C GLN A 66 6.63 14.15 18.97
N THR A 67 5.66 14.88 18.42
CA THR A 67 4.34 14.96 19.03
C THR A 67 3.66 13.61 18.88
N PHE A 68 2.92 13.18 19.90
CA PHE A 68 2.03 12.05 19.82
C PHE A 68 0.77 12.35 20.63
N LYS A 69 -0.39 12.30 19.99
CA LYS A 69 -1.68 12.50 20.65
C LYS A 69 -2.68 11.46 20.18
N THR A 70 -3.40 10.84 21.13
CA THR A 70 -4.60 10.06 20.81
C THR A 70 -5.72 11.01 20.43
N VAL A 71 -6.48 10.64 19.40
CA VAL A 71 -7.61 11.44 18.90
C VAL A 71 -8.89 10.62 19.03
N ALA A 72 -9.96 11.24 19.53
CA ALA A 72 -11.26 10.62 19.57
C ALA A 72 -11.89 10.58 18.16
N PRO A 73 -12.55 9.48 17.76
CA PRO A 73 -13.23 9.41 16.47
C PRO A 73 -14.36 10.43 16.38
N LEU A 74 -14.59 10.97 15.19
CA LEU A 74 -15.72 11.85 14.91
C LEU A 74 -17.04 11.08 15.10
N ASN A 75 -18.03 11.71 15.73
CA ASN A 75 -19.36 11.11 15.90
C ASN A 75 -20.04 10.95 14.53
N ILE A 76 -20.60 9.76 14.25
CA ILE A 76 -21.24 9.43 12.97
C ILE A 76 -22.41 10.33 12.58
N HIS A 77 -23.05 10.98 13.56
CA HIS A 77 -24.15 11.93 13.37
C HIS A 77 -23.68 13.38 13.20
N SER A 78 -22.38 13.65 13.26
CA SER A 78 -21.85 15.00 13.07
C SER A 78 -22.21 15.52 11.67
N PRO A 79 -22.69 16.77 11.53
CA PRO A 79 -22.98 17.33 10.21
C PRO A 79 -21.70 17.47 9.38
N VAL A 80 -21.79 17.18 8.08
CA VAL A 80 -20.70 17.46 7.12
C VAL A 80 -20.92 18.87 6.57
N LYS A 81 -19.85 19.67 6.49
CA LYS A 81 -19.95 20.95 5.78
C LYS A 81 -20.15 20.72 4.27
N PRO A 82 -20.89 21.58 3.55
CA PRO A 82 -21.14 21.40 2.12
C PRO A 82 -19.86 21.29 1.26
N ASP A 83 -18.81 21.99 1.69
CA ASP A 83 -17.48 22.06 1.06
C ASP A 83 -16.51 20.96 1.55
N CYS A 84 -17.01 19.94 2.26
CA CYS A 84 -16.19 18.83 2.76
C CYS A 84 -16.69 17.48 2.24
N LEU A 85 -15.75 16.59 1.95
CA LEU A 85 -16.02 15.18 1.67
C LEU A 85 -15.91 14.35 2.95
N ARG A 86 -16.91 13.51 3.21
CA ARG A 86 -16.86 12.52 4.30
C ARG A 86 -16.27 11.21 3.81
N PHE A 87 -15.18 10.81 4.42
CA PHE A 87 -14.54 9.52 4.24
C PHE A 87 -14.99 8.55 5.32
N VAL A 88 -15.24 7.29 4.93
CA VAL A 88 -15.60 6.20 5.84
C VAL A 88 -14.55 5.10 5.73
N CYS A 89 -13.89 4.80 6.83
CA CYS A 89 -12.72 3.95 6.89
C CYS A 89 -13.04 2.60 7.52
N LEU A 90 -12.62 1.55 6.81
CA LEU A 90 -12.67 0.16 7.22
C LEU A 90 -11.31 -0.50 6.94
N SER A 91 -11.07 -1.60 7.61
CA SER A 91 -10.03 -2.58 7.31
C SER A 91 -10.41 -3.92 7.95
N ASP A 92 -9.74 -5.01 7.57
CA ASP A 92 -9.79 -6.28 8.30
C ASP A 92 -11.22 -6.79 8.52
N THR A 93 -12.04 -6.78 7.46
CA THR A 93 -13.41 -7.29 7.53
C THR A 93 -13.45 -8.80 7.41
N HIS A 94 -12.41 -9.44 6.87
CA HIS A 94 -12.18 -10.90 6.94
C HIS A 94 -13.41 -11.72 6.50
N SER A 95 -13.96 -11.36 5.33
CA SER A 95 -15.20 -11.93 4.74
C SER A 95 -16.49 -11.79 5.56
N LYS A 96 -16.53 -10.90 6.55
CA LYS A 96 -17.70 -10.69 7.44
C LYS A 96 -18.53 -9.47 7.09
N LEU A 97 -18.13 -8.70 6.07
CA LEU A 97 -18.92 -7.57 5.61
C LEU A 97 -20.20 -8.10 4.94
N HIS A 98 -21.30 -8.11 5.70
CA HIS A 98 -22.62 -8.54 5.24
C HIS A 98 -23.62 -7.41 5.47
N VAL A 99 -23.88 -6.63 4.43
CA VAL A 99 -24.81 -5.49 4.47
C VAL A 99 -26.27 -5.88 4.68
N ASP A 100 -26.63 -7.13 4.42
CA ASP A 100 -28.02 -7.60 4.63
C ASP A 100 -28.33 -7.84 6.12
N ASP A 101 -27.33 -7.76 7.00
CA ASP A 101 -27.48 -7.89 8.44
C ASP A 101 -26.83 -6.70 9.17
N MET A 102 -27.40 -5.51 8.92
CA MET A 102 -26.99 -4.25 9.56
C MET A 102 -27.10 -4.27 11.09
N SER A 103 -27.79 -5.27 11.67
CA SER A 103 -27.86 -5.46 13.13
C SER A 103 -26.52 -5.88 13.73
N LYS A 104 -25.61 -6.43 12.91
CA LYS A 104 -24.29 -6.91 13.35
C LYS A 104 -23.17 -5.90 13.12
N PHE A 105 -23.24 -5.10 12.06
CA PHE A 105 -22.22 -4.11 11.74
C PHE A 105 -22.78 -2.97 10.87
N TYR A 106 -22.85 -1.76 11.42
CA TYR A 106 -23.39 -0.60 10.72
C TYR A 106 -22.27 0.21 10.05
N VAL A 107 -22.34 0.35 8.73
CA VAL A 107 -21.47 1.27 7.96
C VAL A 107 -22.22 2.60 7.77
N PRO A 108 -21.74 3.71 8.36
CA PRO A 108 -22.41 5.00 8.25
C PRO A 108 -22.36 5.53 6.80
N PRO A 109 -23.28 6.42 6.41
CA PRO A 109 -23.20 7.08 5.12
C PRO A 109 -21.98 8.02 5.06
N GLY A 110 -21.41 8.13 3.87
CA GLY A 110 -20.35 9.08 3.53
C GLY A 110 -20.21 9.20 2.02
N ASP A 111 -19.34 10.10 1.58
CA ASP A 111 -19.09 10.34 0.16
C ASP A 111 -18.21 9.23 -0.44
N ILE A 112 -17.13 8.87 0.28
CA ILE A 112 -16.09 7.93 -0.18
C ILE A 112 -15.82 6.90 0.92
N LEU A 113 -15.83 5.62 0.58
CA LEU A 113 -15.40 4.54 1.48
C LEU A 113 -13.97 4.11 1.16
N LEU A 114 -13.15 3.92 2.18
CA LEU A 114 -11.79 3.41 2.11
C LEU A 114 -11.70 2.07 2.85
N HIS A 115 -11.11 1.05 2.23
CA HIS A 115 -10.83 -0.25 2.87
C HIS A 115 -9.35 -0.61 2.80
N ALA A 116 -8.69 -0.74 3.96
CA ALA A 116 -7.25 -0.92 4.08
C ALA A 116 -6.76 -2.38 4.07
N GLY A 117 -7.37 -3.22 3.23
CA GLY A 117 -6.97 -4.64 3.09
C GLY A 117 -7.65 -5.60 4.06
N ASP A 118 -7.35 -6.89 3.87
CA ASP A 118 -7.93 -8.02 4.59
C ASP A 118 -9.46 -8.05 4.53
N PHE A 119 -9.99 -7.88 3.31
CA PHE A 119 -11.43 -7.99 3.05
C PHE A 119 -11.89 -9.44 2.85
N THR A 120 -10.95 -10.36 2.61
CA THR A 120 -11.19 -11.81 2.51
C THR A 120 -10.50 -12.58 3.64
N MET A 121 -10.74 -13.90 3.74
CA MET A 121 -9.94 -14.76 4.63
C MET A 121 -8.72 -15.35 3.92
N LYS A 122 -8.77 -15.61 2.60
CA LYS A 122 -7.64 -16.20 1.86
C LYS A 122 -7.55 -15.71 0.40
N GLY A 123 -8.30 -14.69 0.02
CA GLY A 123 -8.30 -14.18 -1.35
C GLY A 123 -8.97 -15.13 -2.33
N ARG A 124 -9.90 -16.00 -1.92
CA ARG A 124 -10.57 -16.89 -2.88
C ARG A 124 -11.52 -16.10 -3.79
N PRO A 125 -11.67 -16.45 -5.08
CA PRO A 125 -12.57 -15.75 -5.99
C PRO A 125 -13.98 -15.50 -5.43
N LEU A 126 -14.57 -16.51 -4.79
CA LEU A 126 -15.90 -16.39 -4.18
C LEU A 126 -15.94 -15.45 -2.97
N GLU A 127 -14.87 -15.36 -2.19
CA GLU A 127 -14.76 -14.39 -1.09
C GLU A 127 -14.71 -12.96 -1.63
N ILE A 128 -13.98 -12.76 -2.73
CA ILE A 128 -13.85 -11.46 -3.40
C ILE A 128 -15.19 -11.03 -3.99
N GLU A 129 -15.93 -11.93 -4.65
CA GLU A 129 -17.26 -11.62 -5.18
C GLU A 129 -18.24 -11.26 -4.07
N ARG A 130 -18.29 -12.02 -2.98
CA ARG A 130 -19.14 -11.71 -1.83
C ARG A 130 -18.82 -10.34 -1.24
N PHE A 131 -17.54 -10.02 -1.08
CA PHE A 131 -17.11 -8.70 -0.65
C PHE A 131 -17.54 -7.62 -1.64
N ASN A 132 -17.33 -7.83 -2.95
CA ASN A 132 -17.71 -6.90 -3.99
C ASN A 132 -19.23 -6.64 -4.06
N GLU A 133 -20.05 -7.66 -3.87
CA GLU A 133 -21.51 -7.57 -3.79
C GLU A 133 -21.94 -6.75 -2.56
N ALA A 134 -21.37 -7.04 -1.38
CA ALA A 134 -21.63 -6.27 -0.17
C ALA A 134 -21.22 -4.80 -0.34
N LEU A 135 -20.07 -4.55 -0.94
CA LEU A 135 -19.56 -3.20 -1.22
C LEU A 135 -20.47 -2.42 -2.18
N GLY A 136 -21.02 -3.08 -3.20
CA GLY A 136 -21.91 -2.49 -4.21
C GLY A 136 -23.23 -1.97 -3.62
N LYS A 137 -23.72 -2.60 -2.54
CA LYS A 137 -24.93 -2.21 -1.83
C LYS A 137 -24.73 -1.01 -0.89
N LEU A 138 -23.49 -0.62 -0.58
CA LEU A 138 -23.21 0.54 0.26
C LEU A 138 -23.42 1.86 -0.51
N PRO A 139 -23.95 2.92 0.14
CA PRO A 139 -24.41 4.14 -0.53
C PRO A 139 -23.29 5.08 -1.04
N HIS A 140 -22.05 4.84 -0.61
CA HIS A 140 -20.88 5.66 -0.97
C HIS A 140 -20.70 5.76 -2.49
N LYS A 141 -20.41 6.95 -3.00
CA LYS A 141 -20.28 7.18 -4.44
C LYS A 141 -19.01 6.54 -4.99
N LYS A 142 -17.94 6.56 -4.20
CA LYS A 142 -16.68 5.88 -4.52
C LYS A 142 -16.30 4.94 -3.39
N LYS A 143 -15.68 3.82 -3.76
CA LYS A 143 -15.11 2.86 -2.82
C LYS A 143 -13.70 2.56 -3.29
N ILE A 144 -12.72 2.76 -2.42
CA ILE A 144 -11.30 2.58 -2.71
C ILE A 144 -10.77 1.49 -1.79
N VAL A 145 -10.10 0.50 -2.36
CA VAL A 145 -9.69 -0.72 -1.65
C VAL A 145 -8.23 -1.03 -2.00
N ILE A 146 -7.43 -1.37 -0.99
CA ILE A 146 -6.15 -2.06 -1.17
C ILE A 146 -6.29 -3.51 -0.69
N ALA A 147 -5.34 -4.37 -1.06
CA ALA A 147 -5.20 -5.72 -0.50
C ALA A 147 -4.45 -5.70 0.85
N GLY A 148 -4.59 -6.77 1.63
CA GLY A 148 -3.79 -7.10 2.81
C GLY A 148 -3.17 -8.50 2.72
N ASN A 149 -2.65 -9.04 3.83
CA ASN A 149 -2.02 -10.38 3.81
C ASN A 149 -2.98 -11.51 3.42
N HIS A 150 -4.27 -11.35 3.72
CA HIS A 150 -5.24 -12.40 3.45
C HIS A 150 -5.62 -12.49 1.96
N GLU A 151 -5.33 -11.47 1.16
CA GLU A 151 -5.56 -11.46 -0.29
C GLU A 151 -4.46 -12.21 -1.07
N LEU A 152 -4.22 -13.48 -0.74
CA LEU A 152 -3.17 -14.33 -1.33
C LEU A 152 -3.19 -14.38 -2.86
N SER A 153 -4.37 -14.35 -3.48
CA SER A 153 -4.52 -14.37 -4.94
C SER A 153 -4.21 -13.03 -5.62
N PHE A 154 -4.02 -11.96 -4.86
CA PHE A 154 -3.61 -10.64 -5.35
C PHE A 154 -2.09 -10.47 -5.34
N ASP A 155 -1.35 -11.34 -4.66
CA ASP A 155 0.12 -11.32 -4.71
C ASP A 155 0.60 -12.21 -5.87
N ASP A 156 1.03 -11.56 -6.96
CA ASP A 156 1.45 -12.25 -8.17
C ASP A 156 2.69 -13.14 -7.94
N SER A 157 3.48 -12.89 -6.87
CA SER A 157 4.62 -13.75 -6.52
C SER A 157 4.16 -15.09 -5.92
N LEU A 158 3.09 -15.07 -5.12
CA LEU A 158 2.50 -16.26 -4.52
C LEU A 158 1.61 -17.04 -5.50
N PHE A 159 1.13 -16.40 -6.56
CA PHE A 159 0.30 -17.04 -7.59
C PHE A 159 1.05 -18.11 -8.42
N THR A 160 2.32 -18.37 -8.12
CA THR A 160 3.15 -19.40 -8.77
C THR A 160 3.39 -20.65 -7.90
N GLU A 161 3.09 -20.57 -6.61
CA GLU A 161 3.31 -21.67 -5.66
C GLU A 161 2.01 -22.45 -5.44
N ALA A 162 2.07 -23.78 -5.53
CA ALA A 162 0.89 -24.63 -5.50
C ALA A 162 0.12 -24.51 -4.15
N ASN A 163 -1.19 -24.27 -4.24
CA ASN A 163 -2.18 -24.31 -3.15
C ASN A 163 -2.10 -23.22 -2.06
N CYS A 164 -1.57 -22.03 -2.33
CA CYS A 164 -1.41 -20.97 -1.31
C CYS A 164 -2.69 -20.59 -0.54
N PHE A 165 -3.89 -20.73 -1.13
CA PHE A 165 -5.18 -20.41 -0.49
C PHE A 165 -6.15 -21.61 -0.41
N GLY A 166 -5.62 -22.83 -0.56
CA GLY A 166 -6.40 -24.08 -0.51
C GLY A 166 -7.21 -24.37 -1.78
N GLU A 167 -6.88 -23.72 -2.90
CA GLU A 167 -7.35 -24.08 -4.24
C GLU A 167 -6.15 -24.11 -5.20
N SER A 168 -6.22 -24.97 -6.21
CA SER A 168 -5.19 -25.02 -7.25
C SER A 168 -5.29 -23.79 -8.17
N ILE A 169 -4.15 -23.31 -8.67
CA ILE A 169 -4.07 -22.21 -9.63
C ILE A 169 -5.00 -22.47 -10.84
N GLY A 170 -4.98 -23.68 -11.41
CA GLY A 170 -5.83 -24.05 -12.54
C GLY A 170 -7.34 -24.02 -12.24
N THR A 171 -7.75 -24.17 -10.98
CA THR A 171 -9.15 -23.98 -10.57
C THR A 171 -9.53 -22.50 -10.66
N VAL A 172 -8.68 -21.62 -10.12
CA VAL A 172 -8.90 -20.17 -10.17
C VAL A 172 -8.87 -19.66 -11.60
N GLU A 173 -7.89 -20.07 -12.40
CA GLU A 173 -7.80 -19.67 -13.82
C GLU A 173 -9.04 -20.10 -14.61
N ARG A 174 -9.51 -21.33 -14.40
CA ARG A 174 -10.76 -21.80 -15.03
C ARG A 174 -11.95 -20.95 -14.59
N TYR A 175 -12.04 -20.64 -13.30
CA TYR A 175 -13.10 -19.78 -12.76
C TYR A 175 -13.07 -18.37 -13.38
N LEU A 176 -11.90 -17.73 -13.44
CA LEU A 176 -11.75 -16.43 -14.06
C LEU A 176 -12.08 -16.47 -15.56
N LYS A 177 -11.69 -17.54 -16.26
CA LYS A 177 -12.03 -17.75 -17.67
C LYS A 177 -13.54 -17.85 -17.91
N THR A 178 -14.31 -18.51 -17.05
CA THR A 178 -15.78 -18.54 -17.20
C THR A 178 -16.42 -17.16 -17.02
N LYS A 179 -15.74 -16.26 -16.31
CA LYS A 179 -16.15 -14.85 -16.12
C LYS A 179 -15.55 -13.89 -17.17
N GLY A 180 -14.71 -14.39 -18.09
CA GLY A 180 -14.00 -13.54 -19.05
C GLY A 180 -12.90 -12.66 -18.44
N LEU A 181 -12.42 -12.99 -17.24
CA LEU A 181 -11.44 -12.21 -16.48
C LEU A 181 -10.03 -12.79 -16.61
N LYS A 182 -9.03 -11.91 -16.55
CA LYS A 182 -7.60 -12.28 -16.55
C LYS A 182 -6.97 -12.34 -15.16
N SER A 183 -7.60 -11.72 -14.16
CA SER A 183 -7.09 -11.62 -12.80
C SER A 183 -8.26 -11.51 -11.83
N VAL A 184 -8.08 -12.00 -10.60
CA VAL A 184 -9.03 -11.88 -9.50
C VAL A 184 -9.38 -10.42 -9.18
N ARG A 185 -8.47 -9.48 -9.46
CA ARG A 185 -8.71 -8.04 -9.32
C ARG A 185 -9.91 -7.55 -10.15
N GLY A 186 -10.20 -8.22 -11.26
CA GLY A 186 -11.37 -7.93 -12.11
C GLY A 186 -12.72 -8.27 -11.47
N LEU A 187 -12.73 -9.03 -10.37
CA LEU A 187 -13.95 -9.32 -9.60
C LEU A 187 -14.40 -8.13 -8.74
N LEU A 188 -13.51 -7.17 -8.45
CA LEU A 188 -13.80 -5.95 -7.67
C LEU A 188 -14.43 -4.85 -8.52
N THR A 189 -15.58 -5.12 -9.14
CA THR A 189 -16.25 -4.17 -10.05
C THR A 189 -16.88 -2.95 -9.35
N ASN A 190 -17.14 -3.04 -8.04
CA ASN A 190 -17.72 -1.98 -7.22
C ASN A 190 -16.65 -1.16 -6.46
N ALA A 191 -15.36 -1.39 -6.74
CA ALA A 191 -14.25 -0.71 -6.10
C ALA A 191 -13.24 -0.16 -7.11
N ILE A 192 -12.55 0.90 -6.71
CA ILE A 192 -11.25 1.28 -7.28
C ILE A 192 -10.20 0.54 -6.45
N TYR A 193 -9.56 -0.46 -7.06
CA TYR A 193 -8.47 -1.20 -6.43
C TYR A 193 -7.15 -0.45 -6.63
N LEU A 194 -6.42 -0.19 -5.55
CA LEU A 194 -5.08 0.40 -5.58
C LEU A 194 -4.03 -0.63 -5.15
N GLN A 195 -2.94 -0.69 -5.89
CA GLN A 195 -1.74 -1.45 -5.54
C GLN A 195 -0.54 -0.72 -6.13
N ASP A 196 0.21 -0.04 -5.26
CA ASP A 196 1.33 0.82 -5.62
C ASP A 196 0.92 1.87 -6.68
N SER A 197 -0.28 2.42 -6.51
CA SER A 197 -0.92 3.32 -7.47
C SER A 197 -1.73 4.40 -6.75
N MET A 198 -1.99 5.49 -7.46
CA MET A 198 -2.75 6.64 -6.95
C MET A 198 -4.01 6.87 -7.77
N VAL A 199 -5.04 7.40 -7.10
CA VAL A 199 -6.24 7.95 -7.75
C VAL A 199 -6.50 9.34 -7.21
N THR A 200 -6.95 10.24 -8.07
CA THR A 200 -7.42 11.57 -7.67
C THR A 200 -8.95 11.59 -7.70
N VAL A 201 -9.57 11.97 -6.59
CA VAL A 201 -11.04 12.10 -6.49
C VAL A 201 -11.36 13.47 -5.91
N CYS A 202 -12.10 14.29 -6.65
CA CYS A 202 -12.42 15.67 -6.25
C CYS A 202 -11.16 16.49 -5.87
N GLY A 203 -10.07 16.31 -6.63
CA GLY A 203 -8.78 16.96 -6.38
C GLY A 203 -7.98 16.42 -5.18
N ILE A 204 -8.45 15.37 -4.50
CA ILE A 204 -7.74 14.72 -3.39
C ILE A 204 -6.98 13.51 -3.91
N ASN A 205 -5.67 13.47 -3.67
CA ASN A 205 -4.78 12.40 -4.09
C ASN A 205 -4.72 11.27 -3.06
N ILE A 206 -5.08 10.06 -3.48
CA ILE A 206 -5.19 8.88 -2.62
C ILE A 206 -4.26 7.80 -3.17
N TYR A 207 -3.21 7.45 -2.42
CA TYR A 207 -2.26 6.41 -2.79
C TYR A 207 -2.48 5.16 -1.94
N GLY A 208 -2.42 3.98 -2.55
CA GLY A 208 -2.64 2.70 -1.87
C GLY A 208 -1.54 1.67 -2.14
N SER A 209 -1.07 1.00 -1.09
CA SER A 209 -0.07 -0.06 -1.20
C SER A 209 -0.28 -1.18 -0.16
N PRO A 210 -0.19 -2.47 -0.54
CA PRO A 210 -0.52 -3.59 0.35
C PRO A 210 0.67 -4.12 1.18
N TRP A 211 1.90 -3.68 0.90
CA TRP A 211 3.10 -4.25 1.50
C TRP A 211 3.13 -4.11 3.01
N GLN A 212 3.79 -5.06 3.68
CA GLN A 212 4.02 -5.00 5.12
C GLN A 212 5.28 -5.76 5.54
N PRO A 213 5.84 -5.45 6.72
CA PRO A 213 6.92 -6.24 7.29
C PRO A 213 6.51 -7.69 7.44
N ARG A 214 7.40 -8.61 7.04
CA ARG A 214 7.11 -10.04 7.01
C ARG A 214 6.49 -10.54 8.31
N PHE A 215 5.32 -11.17 8.18
CA PHE A 215 4.62 -11.88 9.24
C PHE A 215 4.07 -13.21 8.70
N CYS A 216 4.53 -14.33 9.29
CA CYS A 216 4.23 -15.68 8.81
C CYS A 216 4.49 -15.83 7.29
N ASP A 217 3.73 -16.69 6.62
CA ASP A 217 3.83 -16.97 5.19
C ASP A 217 2.52 -16.55 4.49
N TRP A 218 2.23 -15.25 4.53
CA TRP A 218 1.08 -14.63 3.86
C TRP A 218 1.49 -13.68 2.72
N ALA A 219 0.50 -13.11 2.03
CA ALA A 219 0.67 -12.17 0.94
C ALA A 219 1.39 -10.88 1.35
N PHE A 220 2.07 -10.27 0.39
CA PHE A 220 2.66 -8.94 0.48
C PHE A 220 3.67 -8.75 1.63
N ASN A 221 4.28 -9.85 2.07
CA ASN A 221 5.36 -9.85 3.04
C ASN A 221 6.66 -9.33 2.42
N VAL A 222 7.29 -8.36 3.06
CA VAL A 222 8.60 -7.82 2.66
C VAL A 222 9.54 -7.78 3.87
N ILE A 223 10.83 -8.01 3.64
CA ILE A 223 11.83 -7.93 4.70
C ILE A 223 11.99 -6.47 5.15
N ARG A 224 12.14 -6.28 6.46
CA ARG A 224 12.37 -4.96 7.07
C ARG A 224 13.68 -4.33 6.58
N GLY A 225 13.80 -3.01 6.69
CA GLY A 225 14.96 -2.26 6.19
C GLY A 225 14.86 -1.92 4.70
N GLU A 226 15.91 -2.21 3.93
CA GLU A 226 16.04 -1.72 2.55
C GLU A 226 14.94 -2.24 1.61
N GLU A 227 14.57 -3.52 1.68
CA GLU A 227 13.59 -4.11 0.76
C GLU A 227 12.22 -3.45 0.87
N ILE A 228 11.74 -3.24 2.10
CA ILE A 228 10.45 -2.57 2.32
C ILE A 228 10.55 -1.06 2.07
N LEU A 229 11.70 -0.44 2.35
CA LEU A 229 11.94 0.96 2.00
C LEU A 229 11.82 1.22 0.49
N GLN A 230 12.29 0.29 -0.34
CA GLN A 230 12.13 0.38 -1.79
C GLN A 230 10.66 0.46 -2.23
N LYS A 231 9.76 -0.24 -1.52
CA LYS A 231 8.31 -0.11 -1.76
C LYS A 231 7.81 1.28 -1.38
N TRP A 232 8.25 1.79 -0.24
CA TRP A 232 7.84 3.12 0.24
C TRP A 232 8.38 4.26 -0.61
N ASN A 233 9.51 4.06 -1.29
CA ASN A 233 10.04 5.01 -2.27
C ASN A 233 9.15 5.17 -3.52
N TRP A 234 8.20 4.27 -3.76
CA TRP A 234 7.20 4.43 -4.84
C TRP A 234 6.05 5.38 -4.47
N ILE A 235 5.91 5.74 -3.19
CA ILE A 235 4.90 6.70 -2.74
C ILE A 235 5.35 8.10 -3.17
N PRO A 236 4.57 8.83 -3.98
CA PRO A 236 4.91 10.19 -4.38
C PRO A 236 4.68 11.17 -3.22
N GLU A 237 5.19 12.40 -3.33
CA GLU A 237 5.10 13.40 -2.24
C GLU A 237 3.75 14.13 -2.18
N ASN A 238 3.01 14.17 -3.29
CA ASN A 238 1.74 14.90 -3.39
C ASN A 238 0.53 14.08 -2.94
N VAL A 239 0.69 13.21 -1.94
CA VAL A 239 -0.38 12.33 -1.42
C VAL A 239 -1.10 13.02 -0.27
N ASP A 240 -2.42 13.19 -0.39
CA ASP A 240 -3.25 13.71 0.70
C ASP A 240 -3.64 12.60 1.68
N ILE A 241 -3.98 11.43 1.13
CA ILE A 241 -4.42 10.25 1.89
C ILE A 241 -3.58 9.04 1.46
N LEU A 242 -2.78 8.52 2.39
CA LEU A 242 -2.03 7.29 2.21
C LEU A 242 -2.82 6.11 2.79
N ILE A 243 -2.91 5.01 2.05
CA ILE A 243 -3.49 3.75 2.52
C ILE A 243 -2.44 2.65 2.45
N THR A 244 -2.07 2.09 3.60
CA THR A 244 -1.24 0.88 3.67
C THR A 244 -1.98 -0.21 4.42
N HIS A 245 -1.64 -1.48 4.21
CA HIS A 245 -2.29 -2.52 5.01
C HIS A 245 -1.77 -2.53 6.45
N GLY A 246 -0.44 -2.64 6.60
CA GLY A 246 0.22 -2.58 7.91
C GLY A 246 0.47 -1.14 8.40
N PRO A 247 0.58 -0.94 9.72
CA PRO A 247 0.83 0.37 10.32
C PRO A 247 2.30 0.80 10.23
N PRO A 248 2.59 2.13 10.26
CA PRO A 248 3.91 2.63 10.63
C PRO A 248 4.19 2.35 12.11
N VAL A 249 5.46 2.27 12.51
CA VAL A 249 5.81 2.03 13.92
C VAL A 249 5.26 3.14 14.83
N GLY A 250 4.78 2.78 16.02
CA GLY A 250 4.32 3.74 17.04
C GLY A 250 2.85 4.17 16.94
N HIS A 251 2.21 4.00 15.78
CA HIS A 251 0.83 4.42 15.54
C HIS A 251 -0.06 3.22 15.24
N GLY A 252 -0.93 2.86 16.20
CA GLY A 252 -1.88 1.76 16.03
C GLY A 252 -1.23 0.39 15.78
N ASP A 253 0.02 0.20 16.20
CA ASP A 253 0.84 -0.97 15.89
C ASP A 253 1.21 -1.82 17.12
N VAL A 254 0.62 -1.52 18.28
CA VAL A 254 0.90 -2.22 19.53
C VAL A 254 0.01 -3.46 19.62
N THR A 255 0.64 -4.63 19.71
CA THR A 255 -0.07 -5.90 19.91
C THR A 255 -0.55 -6.07 21.36
N LYS A 256 -1.38 -7.08 21.64
CA LYS A 256 -1.78 -7.44 23.02
C LYS A 256 -0.59 -7.67 23.98
N ALA A 257 0.57 -8.06 23.46
CA ALA A 257 1.77 -8.27 24.27
C ALA A 257 2.50 -6.96 24.64
N GLY A 258 1.98 -5.80 24.22
CA GLY A 258 2.59 -4.49 24.48
C GLY A 258 3.82 -4.20 23.62
N ILE A 259 4.01 -4.97 22.54
CA ILE A 259 5.12 -4.77 21.60
C ILE A 259 4.63 -4.07 20.33
N ASN A 260 5.38 -3.07 19.88
CA ASN A 260 5.23 -2.44 18.56
C ASN A 260 5.66 -3.41 17.46
N VAL A 261 4.90 -3.47 16.39
CA VAL A 261 5.22 -4.29 15.20
C VAL A 261 5.12 -3.51 13.89
N GLY A 262 4.87 -2.21 13.93
CA GLY A 262 4.78 -1.38 12.72
C GLY A 262 6.11 -1.24 12.00
N CYS A 263 6.06 -0.70 10.77
CA CYS A 263 7.23 -0.50 9.94
C CYS A 263 7.95 0.82 10.29
N VAL A 264 9.26 0.73 10.58
CA VAL A 264 10.09 1.90 10.91
C VAL A 264 10.34 2.78 9.68
N GLU A 265 10.65 2.15 8.54
CA GLU A 265 10.85 2.84 7.26
C GLU A 265 9.59 3.55 6.77
N LEU A 266 8.41 3.00 7.07
CA LEU A 266 7.14 3.63 6.73
C LEU A 266 6.92 4.91 7.55
N LEU A 267 7.17 4.88 8.87
CA LEU A 267 7.07 6.09 9.70
C LEU A 267 8.05 7.17 9.22
N ASN A 268 9.31 6.80 8.96
CA ASN A 268 10.31 7.71 8.40
C ASN A 268 9.84 8.30 7.06
N THR A 269 9.25 7.48 6.18
CA THR A 269 8.70 7.93 4.89
C THR A 269 7.57 8.93 5.06
N VAL A 270 6.62 8.63 5.93
CA VAL A 270 5.47 9.50 6.23
C VAL A 270 5.95 10.83 6.81
N GLN A 271 6.81 10.82 7.82
CA GLN A 271 7.18 12.04 8.54
C GLN A 271 8.22 12.89 7.83
N LYS A 272 9.16 12.28 7.09
CA LYS A 272 10.30 13.01 6.51
C LYS A 272 10.10 13.39 5.04
N ARG A 273 9.21 12.71 4.32
CA ARG A 273 9.08 12.90 2.86
C ARG A 273 7.64 13.11 2.39
N VAL A 274 6.74 12.15 2.63
CA VAL A 274 5.41 12.17 2.00
C VAL A 274 4.45 13.12 2.72
N LYS A 275 4.46 13.14 4.05
CA LYS A 275 3.64 14.03 4.90
C LYS A 275 2.16 14.08 4.50
N PRO A 276 1.48 12.93 4.31
CA PRO A 276 0.06 12.93 3.99
C PRO A 276 -0.75 13.47 5.16
N LYS A 277 -1.88 14.12 4.90
CA LYS A 277 -2.78 14.58 5.99
C LYS A 277 -3.39 13.40 6.74
N TYR A 278 -3.65 12.31 6.03
CA TYR A 278 -4.23 11.09 6.60
C TYR A 278 -3.44 9.86 6.16
N HIS A 279 -3.15 8.97 7.11
CA HIS A 279 -2.59 7.66 6.85
C HIS A 279 -3.50 6.60 7.44
N LEU A 280 -4.20 5.88 6.56
CA LEU A 280 -5.13 4.81 6.88
C LEU A 280 -4.46 3.44 6.76
N PHE A 281 -4.70 2.57 7.74
CA PHE A 281 -4.22 1.20 7.78
C PHE A 281 -5.07 0.32 8.69
N GLY A 282 -4.68 -0.95 8.84
CA GLY A 282 -5.30 -1.92 9.73
C GLY A 282 -4.28 -2.95 10.22
N HIS A 283 -4.53 -4.22 9.94
CA HIS A 283 -3.69 -5.40 10.23
C HIS A 283 -3.53 -5.72 11.72
N ILE A 284 -3.14 -4.74 12.54
CA ILE A 284 -2.98 -4.90 13.98
C ILE A 284 -4.31 -4.60 14.66
N HIS A 285 -5.16 -5.61 14.78
CA HIS A 285 -6.53 -5.48 15.27
C HIS A 285 -6.61 -4.86 16.69
N GLU A 286 -5.60 -5.10 17.53
CA GLU A 286 -5.52 -4.52 18.87
C GLU A 286 -5.27 -3.00 18.86
N GLY A 287 -4.74 -2.47 17.76
CA GLY A 287 -4.36 -1.06 17.63
C GLY A 287 -5.45 -0.14 17.08
N TYR A 288 -6.69 -0.63 16.91
CA TYR A 288 -7.83 0.17 16.41
C TYR A 288 -7.94 1.53 17.11
N GLY A 289 -8.04 2.60 16.32
CA GLY A 289 -8.16 3.96 16.83
C GLY A 289 -7.42 4.99 16.00
N LEU A 290 -7.32 6.21 16.56
CA LEU A 290 -6.70 7.35 15.89
C LEU A 290 -5.61 7.97 16.76
N THR A 291 -4.53 8.38 16.10
CA THR A 291 -3.45 9.17 16.71
C THR A 291 -2.98 10.24 15.73
N THR A 292 -2.23 11.23 16.21
CA THR A 292 -1.61 12.25 15.36
C THR A 292 -0.25 12.65 15.89
N ASP A 293 0.65 13.01 14.99
CA ASP A 293 1.91 13.69 15.27
C ASP A 293 1.83 15.21 15.08
N GLY A 294 0.62 15.76 14.89
CA GLY A 294 0.37 17.17 14.63
C GLY A 294 0.40 17.57 13.15
N GLU A 295 0.90 16.70 12.27
CA GLU A 295 0.90 16.90 10.81
C GLU A 295 0.02 15.85 10.11
N THR A 296 0.24 14.57 10.42
CA THR A 296 -0.51 13.43 9.89
C THR A 296 -1.49 12.89 10.94
N MET A 297 -2.70 12.56 10.48
CA MET A 297 -3.67 11.76 11.22
C MET A 297 -3.48 10.28 10.87
N PHE A 298 -3.09 9.46 11.84
CA PHE A 298 -2.89 8.03 11.69
C PHE A 298 -4.13 7.27 12.15
N ILE A 299 -4.68 6.41 11.29
CA ILE A 299 -5.96 5.75 11.48
C ILE A 299 -5.77 4.24 11.33
N ASN A 300 -5.84 3.51 12.44
CA ASN A 300 -6.03 2.06 12.39
C ASN A 300 -7.54 1.77 12.37
N ALA A 301 -8.03 1.33 11.21
CA ALA A 301 -9.43 1.04 10.96
C ALA A 301 -9.78 -0.45 11.00
N SER A 302 -9.00 -1.29 11.71
CA SER A 302 -9.31 -2.72 11.84
C SER A 302 -10.72 -2.93 12.42
N SER A 303 -11.63 -3.43 11.58
CA SER A 303 -13.05 -3.61 11.93
C SER A 303 -13.26 -4.86 12.80
N CYS A 304 -12.43 -5.89 12.55
CA CYS A 304 -12.36 -7.06 13.41
C CYS A 304 -11.47 -6.81 14.63
N THR A 305 -11.86 -7.38 15.77
CA THR A 305 -10.97 -7.57 16.91
C THR A 305 -10.02 -8.74 16.66
N LYS A 306 -9.02 -8.94 17.54
CA LYS A 306 -8.13 -10.12 17.52
C LYS A 306 -8.87 -11.46 17.41
N GLY A 307 -10.06 -11.56 18.01
CA GLY A 307 -10.90 -12.75 17.94
C GLY A 307 -11.73 -12.86 16.65
N TYR A 308 -11.42 -12.08 15.61
CA TYR A 308 -12.15 -11.98 14.36
C TYR A 308 -13.64 -11.63 14.52
N LYS A 309 -13.99 -10.93 15.61
CA LYS A 309 -15.34 -10.37 15.79
C LYS A 309 -15.41 -9.01 15.12
N LEU A 310 -16.26 -8.87 14.11
CA LEU A 310 -16.52 -7.62 13.39
C LEU A 310 -17.35 -6.68 14.29
N CYS A 311 -16.69 -5.79 15.03
CA CYS A 311 -17.37 -4.95 16.03
C CYS A 311 -16.70 -3.61 16.34
N ASN A 312 -15.50 -3.34 15.82
CA ASN A 312 -14.92 -2.00 15.92
C ASN A 312 -15.63 -1.09 14.92
N PRO A 313 -16.25 0.02 15.34
CA PRO A 313 -17.06 0.83 14.45
C PRO A 313 -16.22 1.50 13.35
N PRO A 314 -16.80 1.75 12.17
CA PRO A 314 -16.09 2.47 11.10
C PRO A 314 -15.65 3.85 11.58
N ILE A 315 -14.43 4.24 11.22
CA ILE A 315 -13.90 5.57 11.54
C ILE A 315 -14.28 6.52 10.40
N ILE A 316 -14.72 7.72 10.72
CA ILE A 316 -15.03 8.74 9.72
C ILE A 316 -14.17 9.99 9.92
N PHE A 317 -13.86 10.67 8.83
CA PHE A 317 -13.25 12.00 8.85
C PHE A 317 -13.72 12.83 7.66
N ASP A 318 -13.69 14.15 7.82
CA ASP A 318 -14.12 15.10 6.79
C ASP A 318 -12.90 15.84 6.23
N VAL A 319 -12.78 15.90 4.91
CA VAL A 319 -11.71 16.61 4.21
C VAL A 319 -12.29 17.78 3.43
N PRO A 320 -11.82 19.02 3.63
CA PRO A 320 -12.21 20.16 2.81
C PRO A 320 -11.86 19.91 1.34
N LEU A 321 -12.79 20.23 0.45
CA LEU A 321 -12.56 20.22 -0.98
C LEU A 321 -11.49 21.25 -1.34
N PRO A 322 -10.52 20.91 -2.21
CA PRO A 322 -9.59 21.89 -2.76
C PRO A 322 -10.34 23.02 -3.50
N PRO A 323 -9.77 24.23 -3.57
CA PRO A 323 -10.39 25.35 -4.30
C PRO A 323 -10.76 24.97 -5.74
N GLY A 324 -12.00 25.28 -6.12
CA GLY A 324 -12.54 24.97 -7.45
C GLY A 324 -13.02 23.52 -7.65
N GLN A 325 -12.93 22.66 -6.64
CA GLN A 325 -13.48 21.30 -6.70
C GLN A 325 -14.91 21.26 -6.13
N SER A 326 -15.73 20.34 -6.65
CA SER A 326 -17.08 20.07 -6.13
C SER A 326 -17.32 18.57 -5.95
N LYS A 327 -18.41 18.21 -5.27
CA LYS A 327 -18.82 16.80 -5.12
C LYS A 327 -19.35 16.19 -6.43
N ASP A 328 -19.61 16.99 -7.46
CA ASP A 328 -20.19 16.49 -8.72
C ASP A 328 -19.24 15.53 -9.44
N SER A 329 -17.92 15.75 -9.30
CA SER A 329 -16.89 14.86 -9.86
C SER A 329 -16.84 13.48 -9.21
N LEU A 330 -17.60 13.23 -8.13
CA LEU A 330 -17.77 11.89 -7.57
C LEU A 330 -18.46 10.92 -8.54
N LEU A 331 -19.17 11.42 -9.55
CA LEU A 331 -19.84 10.58 -10.55
C LEU A 331 -18.96 10.29 -11.77
N GLU A 332 -17.86 11.03 -11.94
CA GLU A 332 -16.98 10.92 -13.09
C GLU A 332 -16.13 9.64 -13.04
N SER A 333 -15.70 9.17 -14.21
CA SER A 333 -14.66 8.14 -14.28
C SER A 333 -13.34 8.69 -13.74
N VAL A 334 -12.56 7.83 -13.09
CA VAL A 334 -11.24 8.19 -12.56
C VAL A 334 -10.16 7.45 -13.33
N GLU A 335 -8.99 8.07 -13.45
CA GLU A 335 -7.79 7.45 -13.98
C GLU A 335 -6.85 7.05 -12.84
N LEU A 336 -6.16 5.93 -13.03
CA LEU A 336 -5.13 5.47 -12.10
C LEU A 336 -3.77 5.97 -12.57
N VAL A 337 -3.04 6.59 -11.65
CA VAL A 337 -1.67 7.00 -11.87
C VAL A 337 -0.75 5.94 -11.28
N TYR A 338 0.15 5.44 -12.12
CA TYR A 338 1.21 4.51 -11.72
C TYR A 338 2.53 5.27 -11.70
N PHE A 339 3.44 4.88 -10.82
CA PHE A 339 4.76 5.50 -10.71
C PHE A 339 5.82 4.51 -11.16
N SER A 340 6.81 5.01 -11.91
CA SER A 340 7.91 4.17 -12.40
C SER A 340 8.70 3.57 -11.23
N LYS A 341 9.08 2.30 -11.37
CA LYS A 341 9.86 1.57 -10.37
C LYS A 341 11.37 1.81 -10.47
N GLU A 342 11.83 2.61 -11.44
CA GLU A 342 13.25 2.96 -11.65
C GLU A 342 13.64 4.27 -10.94
N GLU A 343 14.92 4.38 -10.58
CA GLU A 343 15.50 5.23 -9.53
C GLU A 343 15.08 6.70 -9.46
N SER A 344 14.80 7.14 -8.22
CA SER A 344 14.90 8.50 -7.65
C SER A 344 14.18 9.68 -8.30
N SER A 345 13.52 9.53 -9.44
CA SER A 345 12.57 10.53 -9.95
C SER A 345 11.22 9.86 -10.22
N SER A 346 10.27 10.10 -9.32
CA SER A 346 8.88 9.63 -9.42
C SER A 346 8.16 10.36 -10.56
N LYS A 347 8.48 9.99 -11.81
CA LYS A 347 7.73 10.47 -12.98
C LYS A 347 6.44 9.65 -13.09
N PRO A 348 5.26 10.29 -13.11
CA PRO A 348 4.00 9.58 -13.27
C PRO A 348 3.94 8.94 -14.66
N VAL A 349 3.58 7.67 -14.70
CA VAL A 349 3.17 6.97 -15.92
C VAL A 349 1.64 6.88 -15.88
N ILE A 350 0.97 7.65 -16.74
CA ILE A 350 -0.50 7.66 -16.80
C ILE A 350 -0.97 6.30 -17.33
N GLY A 351 -1.72 5.56 -16.50
CA GLY A 351 -2.34 4.30 -16.87
C GLY A 351 -3.80 4.53 -17.27
N ILE A 352 -4.17 4.12 -18.48
CA ILE A 352 -5.55 4.24 -18.98
C ILE A 352 -6.49 3.33 -18.16
N SER A 353 -7.69 3.84 -17.85
CA SER A 353 -8.68 3.28 -16.92
C SER A 353 -9.02 1.80 -17.11
N GLN A 354 -9.48 1.16 -16.02
CA GLN A 354 -9.99 -0.21 -15.98
C GLN A 354 -11.18 -0.44 -16.96
N LYS A 355 -11.97 0.60 -17.26
CA LYS A 355 -13.13 0.51 -18.19
C LYS A 355 -12.73 0.61 -19.66
N ASP A 356 -11.60 1.25 -19.97
CA ASP A 356 -11.18 1.50 -21.36
C ASP A 356 -10.36 0.35 -21.97
N LYS A 357 -9.81 -0.53 -21.14
CA LYS A 357 -9.16 -1.77 -21.61
C LYS A 357 -10.15 -2.70 -22.33
N ASP A 358 -11.40 -2.77 -21.86
CA ASP A 358 -12.43 -3.64 -22.44
C ASP A 358 -13.03 -3.05 -23.74
N LYS A 359 -13.16 -1.72 -23.82
CA LYS A 359 -13.66 -1.04 -25.04
C LYS A 359 -12.66 -1.11 -26.20
N LYS A 360 -11.35 -0.98 -25.93
CA LYS A 360 -10.30 -1.04 -26.96
C LYS A 360 -10.06 -2.45 -27.49
N LEU A 361 -10.31 -3.48 -26.66
CA LEU A 361 -10.25 -4.88 -27.09
C LEU A 361 -11.39 -5.26 -28.04
N LEU A 362 -12.59 -4.71 -27.84
CA LEU A 362 -13.74 -4.88 -28.74
C LEU A 362 -13.52 -4.24 -30.12
N THR A 363 -12.89 -3.07 -30.20
CA THR A 363 -12.60 -2.40 -31.48
C THR A 363 -11.47 -3.08 -32.26
N LEU A 364 -10.42 -3.57 -31.58
CA LEU A 364 -9.32 -4.31 -32.23
C LEU A 364 -9.75 -5.72 -32.70
N THR A 365 -10.71 -6.35 -32.03
CA THR A 365 -11.24 -7.65 -32.46
C THR A 365 -12.18 -7.50 -33.66
N GLN A 366 -12.97 -6.42 -33.75
CA GLN A 366 -13.77 -6.09 -34.93
C GLN A 366 -12.91 -5.69 -36.15
N LEU A 367 -11.80 -4.97 -35.95
CA LEU A 367 -10.86 -4.62 -37.03
C LEU A 367 -10.03 -5.82 -37.55
N LYS A 368 -9.79 -6.84 -36.72
CA LYS A 368 -9.15 -8.09 -37.18
C LYS A 368 -10.12 -9.02 -37.91
N LEU A 369 -11.40 -9.06 -37.52
CA LEU A 369 -12.43 -9.87 -38.18
C LEU A 369 -12.88 -9.33 -39.55
N THR A 370 -12.73 -8.03 -39.80
CA THR A 370 -13.00 -7.44 -41.13
C THR A 370 -11.84 -7.62 -42.11
N LYS A 371 -10.59 -7.73 -41.64
CA LYS A 371 -9.42 -7.98 -42.50
C LYS A 371 -9.24 -9.43 -42.93
N THR A 372 -9.84 -10.41 -42.25
CA THR A 372 -9.76 -11.83 -42.62
C THR A 372 -10.92 -12.32 -43.49
N LYS A 373 -11.78 -11.42 -44.00
CA LYS A 373 -12.88 -11.76 -44.94
C LYS A 373 -12.69 -11.19 -46.35
N THR A 374 -11.55 -10.58 -46.63
CA THR A 374 -11.14 -10.14 -47.97
C THR A 374 -9.71 -10.60 -48.22
N GLU A 375 -9.56 -11.90 -48.44
CA GLU A 375 -8.49 -12.54 -49.22
C GLU A 375 -9.02 -13.88 -49.73
#